data_AF-A0A929UR21-F1
#
_entry.id   AF-A0A929UR21-F1
#
_cell.length_a   1.000
_cell.length_b   1.000
_cell.length_c   1.000
_cell.angle_alpha   90.00
_cell.angle_beta   90.00
_cell.angle_gamma   90.00
#
_symmetry.space_group_name_H-M   'P 1'
#
loop_
_entity.id
_entity.type
_entity.pdbx_description
1 polymer ?
#
loop_
_entity_poly.entity_id
_entity_poly.type
_entity_poly.pdbx_seq_one_letter_code
_entity_poly.pdbx_strand_id
1 'polypeptide(L)'
;MKRRISIFLLLGMTSAALLAGCGGKVSYKDGTFTGKSDPYESEDGSGDADGYGVVKLTIKNNAITSCEYKTYQPDGTPKDDKYGMKEGAIANKDLYNKAQKAVAACDEYASMLVQNGELKGIDSISGATVNYNEFMDAAGKALDQAKK
;
A
#
# COMPACT_ATOMS: atom_id res chain seq x y z
N MET A 1 40.03 -67.92 10.89
CA MET A 1 40.00 -67.17 12.16
C MET A 1 39.15 -65.92 11.96
N LYS A 2 38.05 -65.77 12.74
CA LYS A 2 37.52 -64.56 13.42
C LYS A 2 37.49 -63.24 12.60
N ARG A 3 36.43 -62.41 12.49
CA ARG A 3 35.11 -62.28 13.15
C ARG A 3 34.45 -60.94 12.67
N ARG A 4 33.11 -60.84 12.78
CA ARG A 4 32.24 -59.63 12.95
C ARG A 4 31.92 -58.80 11.70
N ILE A 5 30.68 -58.75 11.18
CA ILE A 5 29.46 -58.05 11.67
C ILE A 5 29.70 -56.55 11.87
N SER A 6 29.03 -55.71 11.08
CA SER A 6 28.19 -54.62 11.58
C SER A 6 27.37 -53.96 10.46
N ILE A 7 26.06 -54.07 10.63
CA ILE A 7 24.97 -53.36 9.96
C ILE A 7 25.18 -51.85 10.12
N PHE A 8 25.24 -51.11 9.01
CA PHE A 8 25.09 -49.66 9.02
C PHE A 8 23.69 -49.29 8.55
N LEU A 9 22.87 -48.99 9.54
CA LEU A 9 21.55 -48.38 9.47
C LEU A 9 21.78 -46.87 9.43
N LEU A 10 21.53 -46.21 8.30
CA LEU A 10 21.50 -44.73 8.24
C LEU A 10 20.54 -44.24 7.15
N LEU A 11 19.34 -43.91 7.64
CA LEU A 11 18.59 -42.69 7.36
C LEU A 11 18.30 -42.37 5.89
N GLY A 12 17.36 -43.10 5.32
CA GLY A 12 16.72 -42.76 4.06
C GLY A 12 15.71 -41.61 4.22
N MET A 13 15.95 -40.56 3.44
CA MET A 13 14.95 -39.72 2.79
C MET A 13 14.16 -38.77 3.70
N THR A 14 14.71 -37.57 3.86
CA THR A 14 13.97 -36.35 4.22
C THR A 14 12.80 -36.16 3.27
N SER A 15 11.59 -36.44 3.73
CA SER A 15 10.35 -36.00 3.09
C SER A 15 10.37 -34.47 3.00
N ALA A 16 10.62 -33.95 1.81
CA ALA A 16 10.33 -32.57 1.48
C ALA A 16 8.82 -32.37 1.64
N ALA A 17 8.42 -31.76 2.76
CA ALA A 17 7.08 -31.23 2.91
C ALA A 17 6.91 -30.14 1.84
N LEU A 18 6.34 -30.51 0.70
CA LEU A 18 5.74 -29.57 -0.23
C LEU A 18 4.58 -28.93 0.53
N LEU A 19 4.86 -27.78 1.16
CA LEU A 19 3.84 -26.82 1.51
C LEU A 19 3.24 -26.34 0.19
N ALA A 20 2.30 -27.11 -0.35
CA ALA A 20 1.35 -26.64 -1.33
C ALA A 20 0.44 -25.63 -0.62
N GLY A 21 0.97 -24.43 -0.43
CA GLY A 21 0.18 -23.26 -0.10
C GLY A 21 -0.72 -22.99 -1.29
N CYS A 22 -1.94 -23.52 -1.25
CA CYS A 22 -3.05 -23.09 -2.10
C CYS A 22 -3.48 -21.68 -1.70
N GLY A 23 -2.58 -20.71 -1.80
CA GLY A 23 -2.92 -19.30 -1.99
C GLY A 23 -2.95 -19.09 -3.48
N GLY A 24 -4.14 -19.07 -4.08
CA GLY A 24 -4.28 -18.82 -5.52
C GLY A 24 -3.51 -17.55 -5.88
N LYS A 25 -2.51 -17.67 -6.76
CA LYS A 25 -1.72 -16.54 -7.23
C LYS A 25 -2.67 -15.60 -7.95
N VAL A 26 -2.99 -14.46 -7.34
CA VAL A 26 -3.82 -13.44 -7.98
C VAL A 26 -3.12 -13.00 -9.26
N SER A 27 -3.86 -13.00 -10.36
CA SER A 27 -3.35 -12.56 -11.66
C SER A 27 -4.10 -11.31 -12.11
N TYR A 28 -3.36 -10.41 -12.75
CA TYR A 28 -3.83 -9.11 -13.18
C TYR A 28 -3.75 -8.99 -14.71
N LYS A 29 -4.69 -8.24 -15.29
CA LYS A 29 -4.60 -7.75 -16.67
C LYS A 29 -3.69 -6.53 -16.73
N ASP A 30 -3.02 -6.38 -17.87
CA ASP A 30 -2.24 -5.20 -18.17
C ASP A 30 -3.15 -4.00 -18.41
N GLY A 31 -2.70 -2.82 -18.00
CA GLY A 31 -3.46 -1.59 -18.16
C GLY A 31 -3.22 -0.58 -17.05
N THR A 32 -4.01 0.49 -17.07
CA THR A 32 -4.05 1.52 -16.04
C THR A 32 -5.39 1.49 -15.33
N PHE A 33 -5.36 1.44 -14.00
CA PHE A 33 -6.55 1.29 -13.15
C PHE A 33 -6.56 2.39 -12.11
N THR A 34 -7.73 2.96 -11.84
CA THR A 34 -7.88 4.05 -10.86
C THR A 34 -8.85 3.63 -9.79
N GLY A 35 -8.43 3.69 -8.53
CA GLY A 35 -9.28 3.48 -7.38
C GLY A 35 -9.37 4.75 -6.54
N LYS A 36 -10.52 4.95 -5.91
CA LYS A 36 -10.81 6.07 -5.04
C LYS A 36 -11.25 5.51 -3.68
N SER A 37 -10.66 6.01 -2.60
CA SER A 37 -11.04 5.59 -1.25
C SER A 37 -12.44 6.09 -0.92
N ASP A 38 -13.06 5.46 0.07
CA ASP A 38 -14.21 6.07 0.72
C ASP A 38 -13.76 7.38 1.40
N PRO A 39 -14.66 8.37 1.53
CA PRO A 39 -14.34 9.60 2.22
C PRO A 39 -14.01 9.35 3.70
N TYR A 40 -12.99 10.04 4.18
CA TYR A 40 -12.69 10.17 5.60
C TYR A 40 -13.24 11.49 6.14
N GLU A 41 -13.85 11.43 7.31
CA GLU A 41 -14.32 12.58 8.09
C GLU A 41 -13.71 12.50 9.50
N SER A 42 -13.18 13.62 9.97
CA SER A 42 -12.57 13.77 11.28
C SER A 42 -13.64 13.69 12.39
N GLU A 43 -13.39 12.84 13.39
CA GLU A 43 -14.33 12.60 14.48
C GLU A 43 -14.48 13.81 15.43
N ASP A 44 -13.48 14.67 15.49
CA ASP A 44 -13.47 15.87 16.34
C ASP A 44 -14.18 17.07 15.68
N GLY A 45 -14.68 16.91 14.45
CA GLY A 45 -15.37 17.95 13.71
C GLY A 45 -14.48 19.13 13.28
N SER A 46 -13.16 18.99 13.38
CA SER A 46 -12.20 20.01 12.92
C SER A 46 -12.19 20.18 11.41
N GLY A 47 -12.58 19.13 10.67
CA GLY A 47 -12.36 19.02 9.24
C GLY A 47 -10.90 18.70 8.90
N ASP A 48 -10.03 18.52 9.89
CA ASP A 48 -8.61 18.28 9.67
C ASP A 48 -8.43 16.89 9.07
N ALA A 49 -7.74 16.83 7.93
CA ALA A 49 -7.51 15.62 7.15
C ALA A 49 -8.75 15.02 6.45
N ASP A 50 -9.95 15.61 6.59
CA ASP A 50 -11.13 15.23 5.82
C ASP A 50 -10.84 15.14 4.32
N GLY A 51 -11.48 14.21 3.63
CA GLY A 51 -11.33 14.05 2.20
C GLY A 51 -11.23 12.61 1.74
N TYR A 52 -10.46 12.37 0.68
CA TYR A 52 -10.31 11.03 0.12
C TYR A 52 -8.99 10.88 -0.64
N GLY A 53 -8.56 9.63 -0.79
CA GLY A 53 -7.44 9.21 -1.61
C GLY A 53 -7.83 8.74 -3.01
N VAL A 54 -6.94 8.94 -3.98
CA VAL A 54 -7.05 8.39 -5.34
C VAL A 54 -5.72 7.77 -5.73
N VAL A 55 -5.76 6.50 -6.10
CA VAL A 55 -4.60 5.74 -6.58
C VAL A 55 -4.78 5.41 -8.05
N LYS A 56 -3.74 5.69 -8.85
CA LYS A 56 -3.64 5.30 -10.25
C LYS A 56 -2.49 4.31 -10.41
N LEU A 57 -2.82 3.06 -10.73
CA LEU A 57 -1.88 1.96 -10.94
C LEU A 57 -1.66 1.69 -12.42
N THR A 58 -0.45 1.33 -12.80
CA THR A 58 -0.17 0.72 -14.11
C THR A 58 0.43 -0.66 -13.91
N ILE A 59 -0.22 -1.66 -14.51
CA ILE A 59 0.20 -3.06 -14.47
C ILE A 59 0.67 -3.48 -15.86
N LYS A 60 1.82 -4.16 -15.92
CA LYS A 60 2.34 -4.80 -17.13
C LYS A 60 2.92 -6.16 -16.77
N ASN A 61 2.66 -7.16 -17.61
CA ASN A 61 3.11 -8.53 -17.40
C ASN A 61 2.80 -9.05 -15.98
N ASN A 62 1.59 -8.78 -15.49
CA ASN A 62 1.13 -9.20 -14.15
C ASN A 62 1.87 -8.53 -12.97
N ALA A 63 2.64 -7.46 -13.20
CA ALA A 63 3.38 -6.74 -12.17
C ALA A 63 2.96 -5.26 -12.11
N ILE A 64 2.91 -4.69 -10.90
CA ILE A 64 2.72 -3.25 -10.69
C ILE A 64 4.01 -2.54 -11.15
N THR A 65 3.90 -1.68 -12.15
CA THR A 65 5.05 -0.97 -12.74
C THR A 65 5.06 0.53 -12.41
N SER A 66 3.92 1.07 -11.99
CA SER A 66 3.78 2.45 -11.55
C SER A 66 2.60 2.56 -10.60
N CYS A 67 2.74 3.44 -9.62
CA CYS A 67 1.67 3.86 -8.73
C CYS A 67 1.78 5.38 -8.57
N GLU A 68 0.67 6.08 -8.67
CA GLU A 68 0.52 7.48 -8.25
C GLU A 68 -0.57 7.50 -7.19
N TYR A 69 -0.30 8.14 -6.05
CA TYR A 69 -1.27 8.32 -4.98
C TYR A 69 -1.40 9.81 -4.68
N LYS A 70 -2.63 10.31 -4.71
CA LYS A 70 -2.97 11.69 -4.38
C LYS A 70 -4.16 11.72 -3.43
N THR A 71 -4.20 12.73 -2.57
CA THR A 71 -5.34 12.98 -1.69
C THR A 71 -6.00 14.31 -2.04
N TYR A 72 -7.29 14.40 -1.73
CA TYR A 72 -8.14 15.53 -2.05
C TYR A 72 -8.96 15.90 -0.82
N GLN A 73 -9.33 17.17 -0.72
CA GLN A 73 -10.33 17.66 0.21
C GLN A 73 -11.73 17.17 -0.21
N PRO A 74 -12.76 17.26 0.66
CA PRO A 74 -14.12 16.79 0.34
C PRO A 74 -14.71 17.44 -0.93
N ASP A 75 -14.37 18.70 -1.19
CA ASP A 75 -14.77 19.47 -2.37
C ASP A 75 -14.02 19.08 -3.67
N GLY A 76 -13.02 18.19 -3.56
CA GLY A 76 -12.17 17.77 -4.68
C GLY A 76 -10.95 18.66 -4.91
N THR A 77 -10.69 19.66 -4.06
CA THR A 77 -9.44 20.42 -4.11
C THR A 77 -8.26 19.50 -3.75
N PRO A 78 -7.19 19.43 -4.57
CA PRO A 78 -6.01 18.63 -4.24
C PRO A 78 -5.38 19.03 -2.90
N LYS A 79 -4.92 18.05 -2.13
CA LYS A 79 -4.02 18.29 -1.00
C LYS A 79 -2.58 18.33 -1.54
N ASP A 80 -2.12 19.52 -1.92
CA ASP A 80 -0.80 19.76 -2.53
C ASP A 80 0.11 20.61 -1.62
N ASP A 81 1.09 21.30 -2.20
CA ASP A 81 2.04 22.17 -1.51
C ASP A 81 1.37 23.33 -0.76
N LYS A 82 0.12 23.66 -1.12
CA LYS A 82 -0.70 24.69 -0.46
C LYS A 82 -1.59 24.12 0.63
N TYR A 83 -1.68 22.80 0.77
CA TYR A 83 -2.50 22.19 1.83
C TYR A 83 -1.99 22.60 3.22
N GLY A 84 -2.92 23.05 4.08
CA GLY A 84 -2.61 23.64 5.39
C GLY A 84 -2.27 25.13 5.36
N MET A 85 -2.27 25.80 4.20
CA MET A 85 -2.23 27.26 4.11
C MET A 85 -3.63 27.85 4.31
N LYS A 86 -3.68 29.10 4.79
CA LYS A 86 -4.89 29.91 4.89
C LYS A 86 -4.69 31.20 4.10
N GLU A 87 -5.57 31.48 3.16
CA GLU A 87 -5.50 32.67 2.28
C GLU A 87 -4.14 32.81 1.57
N GLY A 88 -3.52 31.69 1.21
CA GLY A 88 -2.21 31.66 0.55
C GLY A 88 -1.00 31.90 1.46
N ALA A 89 -1.20 31.98 2.78
CA ALA A 89 -0.14 32.13 3.77
C ALA A 89 -0.12 30.97 4.78
N ILE A 90 1.07 30.68 5.31
CA ILE A 90 1.23 29.75 6.43
C ILE A 90 0.79 30.47 7.71
N ALA A 91 -0.49 30.36 8.06
CA ALA A 91 -1.04 30.96 9.27
C ALA A 91 -0.66 30.21 10.55
N ASN A 92 -0.45 28.89 10.44
CA ASN A 92 0.03 28.04 11.54
C ASN A 92 1.06 27.05 11.00
N LYS A 93 2.31 27.19 11.47
CA LYS A 93 3.44 26.39 11.00
C LYS A 93 3.33 24.91 11.35
N ASP A 94 2.79 24.58 12.53
CA ASP A 94 2.68 23.19 12.98
C ASP A 94 1.59 22.44 12.21
N LEU A 95 0.44 23.10 11.97
CA LEU A 95 -0.61 22.55 11.11
C LEU A 95 -0.13 22.38 9.67
N TYR A 96 0.56 23.38 9.12
CA TYR A 96 1.15 23.28 7.79
C TYR A 96 2.17 22.13 7.70
N ASN A 97 3.05 21.99 8.68
CA ASN A 97 4.02 20.88 8.71
C ASN A 97 3.32 19.51 8.79
N LYS A 98 2.24 19.38 9.57
CA LYS A 98 1.44 18.15 9.63
C LYS A 98 0.78 17.85 8.28
N ALA A 99 0.19 18.87 7.65
CA ALA A 99 -0.41 18.78 6.32
C ALA A 99 0.61 18.33 5.27
N GLN A 100 1.79 18.94 5.24
CA GLN A 100 2.83 18.60 4.26
C GLN A 100 3.47 17.23 4.51
N LYS A 101 3.52 16.76 5.77
CA LYS A 101 3.89 15.36 6.06
C LYS A 101 2.88 14.37 5.45
N ALA A 102 1.59 14.66 5.53
CA ALA A 102 0.55 13.83 4.91
C ALA A 102 0.68 13.82 3.37
N VAL A 103 0.97 14.97 2.76
CA VAL A 103 1.23 15.06 1.31
C VAL A 103 2.44 14.22 0.92
N ALA A 104 3.56 14.35 1.64
CA ALA A 104 4.78 13.59 1.37
C ALA A 104 4.61 12.07 1.54
N ALA A 105 3.79 11.63 2.50
CA ALA A 105 3.50 10.21 2.70
C ALA A 105 2.83 9.56 1.48
N CYS A 106 2.14 10.34 0.64
CA CYS A 106 1.48 9.81 -0.54
C CYS A 106 2.48 9.20 -1.54
N ASP A 107 3.57 9.92 -1.82
CA ASP A 107 4.64 9.44 -2.71
C ASP A 107 5.36 8.21 -2.13
N GLU A 108 5.55 8.19 -0.81
CA GLU A 108 6.20 7.08 -0.10
C GLU A 108 5.36 5.80 -0.20
N TYR A 109 4.05 5.86 0.05
CA TYR A 109 3.16 4.70 -0.11
C TYR A 109 3.10 4.19 -1.56
N ALA A 110 3.03 5.10 -2.53
CA ALA A 110 3.05 4.74 -3.93
C ALA A 110 4.34 3.99 -4.30
N SER A 111 5.49 4.46 -3.81
CA SER A 111 6.77 3.79 -3.99
C SER A 111 6.79 2.42 -3.30
N MET A 112 6.33 2.31 -2.06
CA MET A 112 6.26 1.05 -1.31
C MET A 112 5.43 0.00 -2.05
N LEU A 113 4.29 0.36 -2.64
CA LEU A 113 3.48 -0.59 -3.40
C LEU A 113 4.16 -1.07 -4.69
N VAL A 114 4.85 -0.19 -5.41
CA VAL A 114 5.62 -0.61 -6.59
C VAL A 114 6.77 -1.55 -6.19
N GLN A 115 7.46 -1.27 -5.09
CA GLN A 115 8.56 -2.09 -4.59
C GLN A 115 8.09 -3.44 -4.04
N ASN A 116 7.00 -3.45 -3.28
CA ASN A 116 6.46 -4.66 -2.65
C ASN A 116 5.66 -5.52 -3.64
N GLY A 117 5.04 -4.91 -4.65
CA GLY A 117 4.26 -5.59 -5.69
C GLY A 117 2.87 -6.06 -5.26
N GLU A 118 2.54 -5.96 -3.97
CA GLU A 118 1.23 -6.23 -3.40
C GLU A 118 0.95 -5.32 -2.19
N LEU A 119 -0.31 -5.21 -1.76
CA LEU A 119 -0.68 -4.40 -0.60
C LEU A 119 -0.26 -5.03 0.72
N LYS A 120 -0.21 -6.36 0.77
CA LYS A 120 0.16 -7.08 1.98
C LYS A 120 1.62 -6.78 2.33
N GLY A 121 1.85 -6.27 3.53
CA GLY A 121 3.20 -5.94 4.00
C GLY A 121 3.62 -4.49 3.75
N ILE A 122 2.72 -3.63 3.28
CA ILE A 122 2.92 -2.19 3.34
C ILE A 122 2.60 -1.72 4.77
N ASP A 123 3.60 -1.16 5.44
CA ASP A 123 3.47 -0.64 6.80
C ASP A 123 3.02 0.83 6.81
N SER A 124 2.34 1.24 7.88
CA SER A 124 1.95 2.64 8.07
C SER A 124 3.15 3.52 8.42
N ILE A 125 3.24 4.69 7.80
CA ILE A 125 4.17 5.76 8.16
C ILE A 125 3.65 6.50 9.40
N SER A 126 4.52 6.74 10.37
CA SER A 126 4.16 7.41 11.62
C SER A 126 3.57 8.80 11.36
N GLY A 127 2.36 9.05 11.89
CA GLY A 127 1.64 10.31 11.71
C GLY A 127 0.83 10.40 10.41
N ALA A 128 0.78 9.35 9.59
CA ALA A 128 0.05 9.30 8.32
C ALA A 128 -1.05 8.22 8.28
N THR A 129 -1.65 7.88 9.43
CA THR A 129 -2.65 6.80 9.54
C THR A 129 -3.87 7.01 8.63
N VAL A 130 -4.34 8.26 8.47
CA VAL A 130 -5.45 8.56 7.55
C VAL A 130 -5.03 8.25 6.10
N ASN A 131 -3.88 8.79 5.67
CA ASN A 131 -3.34 8.52 4.34
C ASN A 131 -3.09 7.03 4.09
N TYR A 132 -2.66 6.27 5.10
CA TYR A 132 -2.49 4.82 5.01
C TYR A 132 -3.82 4.13 4.68
N ASN A 133 -4.87 4.43 5.44
CA ASN A 133 -6.18 3.80 5.25
C ASN A 133 -6.77 4.15 3.88
N GLU A 134 -6.72 5.44 3.51
CA GLU A 134 -7.15 5.91 2.19
C GLU A 134 -6.35 5.24 1.06
N PHE A 135 -5.03 5.07 1.25
CA PHE A 135 -4.18 4.40 0.27
C PHE A 135 -4.54 2.92 0.10
N MET A 136 -4.65 2.18 1.20
CA MET A 136 -4.94 0.75 1.19
C MET A 136 -6.29 0.46 0.53
N ASP A 137 -7.29 1.30 0.80
CA ASP A 137 -8.61 1.21 0.18
C ASP A 137 -8.56 1.59 -1.32
N ALA A 138 -8.03 2.76 -1.67
CA ALA A 138 -7.95 3.21 -3.05
C ALA A 138 -7.12 2.26 -3.94
N ALA A 139 -5.96 1.81 -3.46
CA ALA A 139 -5.12 0.86 -4.18
C ALA A 139 -5.77 -0.53 -4.26
N GLY A 140 -6.47 -0.96 -3.21
CA GLY A 140 -7.25 -2.20 -3.20
C GLY A 140 -8.31 -2.20 -4.30
N LYS A 141 -9.12 -1.13 -4.36
CA LYS A 141 -10.12 -0.92 -5.41
C LYS A 141 -9.51 -0.87 -6.82
N ALA A 142 -8.32 -0.29 -6.98
CA ALA A 142 -7.60 -0.28 -8.26
C ALA A 142 -7.11 -1.67 -8.67
N LEU A 143 -6.55 -2.45 -7.73
CA LEU A 143 -6.10 -3.82 -7.97
C LEU A 143 -7.28 -4.77 -8.25
N ASP A 144 -8.40 -4.60 -7.57
CA ASP A 144 -9.62 -5.38 -7.79
C ASP A 144 -10.14 -5.22 -9.22
N GLN A 145 -10.13 -3.99 -9.74
CA GLN A 145 -10.47 -3.73 -11.15
C GLN A 145 -9.50 -4.41 -12.12
N ALA A 146 -8.25 -4.65 -11.71
CA ALA A 146 -7.20 -5.26 -12.51
C ALA A 146 -7.21 -6.79 -12.47
N LYS A 147 -7.96 -7.43 -11.56
CA LYS A 147 -8.02 -8.90 -11.45
C LYS A 147 -8.57 -9.52 -12.74
N LYS A 148 -8.06 -10.71 -13.07
CA LYS A 148 -8.58 -11.60 -14.13
C LYS A 148 -9.61 -12.58 -13.59
#